data_AF-A0A2S9XU22-F1
#
_entry.id   AF-A0A2S9XU22-F1
#
_cell.length_a   1.000
_cell.length_b   1.000
_cell.length_c   1.000
_cell.angle_alpha   90.00
_cell.angle_beta   90.00
_cell.angle_gamma   90.00
#
_symmetry.space_group_name_H-M   'P 1'
#
loop_
_entity.id
_entity.type
_entity.pdbx_description
1 polymer ?
#
loop_
_entity_poly.entity_id
_entity_poly.type
_entity_poly.pdbx_seq_one_letter_code
_entity_poly.pdbx_strand_id
1 'polypeptide(L)'
;MKNLPASVFVLVLLTLGGCNATDEDCAKLGDKFVELYSSELSDNSKKLSPQVLENAAEAGREEVVDQCKKQSYSKASVERCLQATSMDAFKKC
;
A
#
# COMPACT_ATOMS: atom_id res chain seq x y z
N MET A 1 10.59 25.17 -33.99
CA MET A 1 9.41 25.08 -33.11
C MET A 1 8.29 24.38 -33.85
N LYS A 2 7.47 23.61 -33.10
CA LYS A 2 6.12 23.11 -33.40
C LYS A 2 5.97 21.68 -33.94
N ASN A 3 5.40 20.87 -33.04
CA ASN A 3 4.41 19.80 -33.23
C ASN A 3 4.91 18.35 -33.23
N LEU A 4 5.07 17.77 -32.04
CA LEU A 4 4.59 16.40 -31.80
C LEU A 4 3.24 16.49 -31.08
N PRO A 5 2.18 15.81 -31.56
CA PRO A 5 0.88 15.85 -30.91
C PRO A 5 0.94 15.07 -29.61
N ALA A 6 0.74 15.78 -28.50
CA ALA A 6 0.57 15.28 -27.14
C ALA A 6 -0.73 14.45 -26.95
N SER A 7 -1.13 13.67 -27.94
CA SER A 7 -2.48 13.13 -28.08
C SER A 7 -2.59 11.62 -27.90
N VAL A 8 -1.50 10.93 -27.53
CA VAL A 8 -1.53 9.46 -27.26
C VAL A 8 -1.48 9.14 -25.76
N PHE A 9 -1.11 10.09 -24.91
CA PHE A 9 -0.92 9.83 -23.47
C PHE A 9 -2.17 10.00 -22.59
N VAL A 10 -3.29 10.48 -23.15
CA VAL A 10 -4.51 10.76 -22.38
C VAL A 10 -5.50 9.58 -22.40
N LEU A 11 -5.25 8.53 -23.18
CA LEU A 11 -6.20 7.41 -23.32
C LEU A 11 -5.99 6.24 -22.33
N VAL A 12 -4.90 6.24 -21.54
CA VAL A 12 -4.63 5.21 -20.52
C VAL A 12 -5.38 5.48 -19.20
N LEU A 13 -5.94 6.68 -19.02
CA LEU A 13 -6.63 7.08 -17.79
C LEU A 13 -8.15 6.77 -17.75
N LEU A 14 -8.72 6.18 -18.80
CA LEU A 14 -10.18 6.03 -18.94
C LEU A 14 -10.72 4.59 -18.86
N THR A 15 -9.90 3.63 -18.45
CA THR A 15 -10.38 2.27 -18.10
C THR A 15 -10.17 1.95 -16.63
N LEU A 16 -10.43 2.91 -15.75
CA LEU A 16 -10.79 2.63 -14.34
C LEU A 16 -12.20 2.00 -14.32
N GLY A 17 -12.34 0.83 -14.93
CA GLY A 17 -13.39 -0.10 -14.54
C GLY A 17 -13.11 -0.42 -13.07
N GLY A 18 -13.98 0.06 -12.19
CA GLY A 18 -13.86 -0.09 -10.75
C GLY A 18 -13.94 -1.56 -10.35
N CYS A 19 -12.84 -2.28 -10.53
CA CYS A 19 -12.66 -3.56 -9.89
C CYS A 19 -12.23 -3.30 -8.45
N ASN A 20 -12.95 -3.92 -7.52
CA ASN A 20 -12.50 -4.03 -6.15
C ASN A 20 -11.12 -4.69 -6.12
N ALA A 21 -10.30 -4.30 -5.16
CA ALA A 21 -9.03 -4.96 -4.88
C ALA A 21 -9.27 -6.47 -4.67
N THR A 22 -8.43 -7.28 -5.29
CA THR A 22 -8.46 -8.73 -5.09
C THR A 22 -7.83 -9.11 -3.75
N ASP A 23 -8.02 -10.35 -3.30
CA ASP A 23 -7.30 -10.89 -2.14
C ASP A 23 -5.77 -10.72 -2.28
N GLU A 24 -5.25 -10.83 -3.49
CA GLU A 24 -3.82 -10.63 -3.79
C GLU A 24 -3.40 -9.16 -3.62
N ASP A 25 -4.23 -8.21 -4.05
CA ASP A 25 -3.96 -6.77 -3.87
C ASP A 25 -3.97 -6.41 -2.37
N CYS A 26 -4.91 -6.95 -1.60
CA CYS A 26 -4.95 -6.75 -0.15
C CYS A 26 -3.76 -7.42 0.56
N ALA A 27 -3.32 -8.60 0.13
CA ALA A 27 -2.13 -9.24 0.67
C ALA A 27 -0.87 -8.37 0.46
N LYS A 28 -0.69 -7.85 -0.76
CA LYS A 28 0.41 -6.90 -1.07
C LYS A 28 0.36 -5.66 -0.19
N LEU A 29 -0.84 -5.16 0.12
CA LEU A 29 -1.01 -4.02 1.02
C LEU A 29 -0.53 -4.33 2.44
N GLY A 30 -0.85 -5.52 2.95
CA GLY A 30 -0.35 -6.01 4.23
C GLY A 30 1.17 -6.19 4.24
N ASP A 31 1.75 -6.75 3.18
CA ASP A 31 3.21 -6.91 3.08
C ASP A 31 3.92 -5.54 3.02
N LYS A 32 3.30 -4.55 2.36
CA LYS A 32 3.81 -3.17 2.33
C LYS A 32 3.79 -2.52 3.71
N PHE A 33 2.77 -2.78 4.52
CA PHE A 33 2.73 -2.35 5.92
C PHE A 33 3.92 -2.93 6.70
N VAL A 34 4.20 -4.23 6.59
CA VAL A 34 5.32 -4.88 7.30
C VAL A 34 6.66 -4.29 6.87
N GLU A 35 6.86 -4.06 5.58
CA GLU A 35 8.06 -3.43 5.04
C GLU A 35 8.29 -2.05 5.67
N LEU A 36 7.28 -1.18 5.62
CA LEU A 36 7.37 0.19 6.13
C LEU A 36 7.52 0.22 7.65
N TYR A 37 6.79 -0.64 8.35
CA TYR A 37 6.85 -0.77 9.81
C TYR A 37 8.23 -1.25 10.27
N SER A 38 8.77 -2.30 9.63
CA SER A 38 10.10 -2.83 9.95
C SER A 38 11.22 -1.84 9.62
N SER A 39 11.07 -1.07 8.55
CA SER A 39 11.98 0.02 8.20
C SER A 39 12.00 1.11 9.28
N GLU A 40 10.83 1.63 9.68
CA GLU A 40 10.75 2.65 10.74
C GLU A 40 11.23 2.14 12.11
N LEU A 41 10.98 0.87 12.42
CA LEU A 41 11.48 0.24 13.63
C LEU A 41 13.00 0.11 13.63
N SER A 42 13.62 -0.20 12.48
CA SER A 42 15.08 -0.29 12.36
C SER A 42 15.75 1.06 12.66
N ASP A 43 15.09 2.16 12.31
CA ASP A 43 15.55 3.52 12.60
C ASP A 43 15.27 3.97 14.06
N ASN A 44 14.14 3.58 14.66
CA ASN A 44 13.69 4.13 15.95
C ASN A 44 13.70 3.16 17.16
N SER A 45 13.81 1.85 16.95
CA SER A 45 13.35 0.85 17.94
C SER A 45 14.44 -0.07 18.44
N LYS A 46 15.44 0.49 19.13
CA LYS A 46 16.41 -0.29 19.92
C LYS A 46 15.87 -0.79 21.28
N LYS A 47 14.57 -0.62 21.57
CA LYS A 47 14.01 -0.82 22.92
C LYS A 47 13.16 -2.08 23.10
N LEU A 48 12.72 -2.74 22.02
CA LEU A 48 11.87 -3.93 22.08
C LEU A 48 12.62 -5.14 21.51
N SER A 49 12.32 -6.33 22.05
CA SER A 49 12.89 -7.58 21.54
C SER A 49 12.42 -7.84 20.10
N PRO A 50 13.28 -8.38 19.21
CA PRO A 50 12.95 -8.63 17.80
C PRO A 50 11.65 -9.43 17.61
N GLN A 51 11.41 -10.40 18.49
CA GLN A 51 10.23 -11.26 18.47
C GLN A 51 8.93 -10.50 18.75
N VAL A 52 8.97 -9.44 19.56
CA VAL A 52 7.81 -8.58 19.82
C VAL A 52 7.52 -7.70 18.60
N LEU A 53 8.57 -7.24 17.92
CA LEU A 53 8.45 -6.42 16.71
C LEU A 53 7.89 -7.22 15.54
N GLU A 54 8.33 -8.46 15.36
CA GLU A 54 7.81 -9.40 14.35
C GLU A 54 6.33 -9.70 14.58
N ASN A 55 5.95 -10.08 15.81
CA ASN A 55 4.55 -10.33 16.17
C ASN A 55 3.65 -9.09 15.94
N ALA A 56 4.16 -7.88 16.25
CA ALA A 56 3.40 -6.65 16.02
C ALA A 56 3.25 -6.32 14.53
N ALA A 57 4.29 -6.60 13.73
CA ALA A 57 4.24 -6.43 12.28
C ALA A 57 3.23 -7.40 11.66
N GLU A 58 3.22 -8.66 12.09
CA GLU A 58 2.28 -9.68 11.61
C GLU A 58 0.84 -9.38 12.01
N ALA A 59 0.59 -8.99 13.26
CA ALA A 59 -0.75 -8.59 13.69
C ALA A 59 -1.27 -7.38 12.91
N GLY A 60 -0.41 -6.39 12.65
CA GLY A 60 -0.76 -5.23 11.83
C GLY A 60 -1.00 -5.59 10.36
N ARG A 61 -0.23 -6.53 9.80
CA ARG A 61 -0.45 -7.09 8.46
C ARG A 61 -1.84 -7.70 8.34
N GLU A 62 -2.22 -8.55 9.28
CA GLU A 62 -3.53 -9.20 9.29
C GLU A 62 -4.67 -8.19 9.36
N GLU A 63 -4.55 -7.17 10.22
CA GLU A 63 -5.53 -6.10 10.32
C GLU A 63 -5.68 -5.30 9.03
N VAL A 64 -4.56 -4.91 8.39
CA VAL A 64 -4.57 -4.19 7.11
C VAL A 64 -5.24 -5.01 6.01
N VAL A 65 -4.94 -6.30 5.93
CA VAL A 65 -5.53 -7.21 4.94
C VAL A 65 -7.03 -7.37 5.20
N ASP A 66 -7.45 -7.58 6.44
CA ASP A 66 -8.86 -7.74 6.82
C ASP A 66 -9.68 -6.48 6.52
N GLN A 67 -9.15 -5.30 6.89
CA GLN A 67 -9.78 -4.02 6.57
C GLN A 67 -9.89 -3.81 5.05
N CYS A 68 -8.85 -4.18 4.31
CA CYS A 68 -8.85 -4.06 2.86
C CYS A 68 -9.98 -4.87 2.20
N LYS A 69 -10.18 -6.10 2.68
CA LYS A 69 -11.25 -6.99 2.19
C LYS A 69 -12.64 -6.50 2.63
N LYS A 70 -12.80 -6.05 3.87
CA LYS A 70 -14.08 -5.58 4.41
C LYS A 70 -14.60 -4.33 3.72
N GLN A 71 -13.72 -3.35 3.49
CA GLN A 71 -14.08 -2.06 2.91
C GLN A 71 -14.26 -2.12 1.39
N SER A 72 -13.89 -3.24 0.74
CA SER A 72 -13.92 -3.40 -0.72
C SER A 72 -13.24 -2.23 -1.44
N TYR A 73 -12.04 -1.85 -0.99
CA TYR A 73 -11.33 -0.73 -1.60
C TYR A 73 -11.13 -0.95 -3.10
N SER A 74 -11.16 0.14 -3.86
CA SER A 74 -10.82 0.07 -5.28
C SER A 74 -9.36 -0.35 -5.44
N LYS A 75 -9.06 -1.14 -6.48
CA LYS A 75 -7.68 -1.49 -6.82
C LYS A 75 -6.77 -0.26 -6.92
N ALA A 76 -7.27 0.83 -7.52
CA ALA A 76 -6.54 2.08 -7.65
C ALA A 76 -6.21 2.77 -6.30
N SER A 77 -7.03 2.56 -5.26
CA SER A 77 -6.73 3.03 -3.90
C SER A 77 -5.62 2.20 -3.28
N VAL A 78 -5.70 0.87 -3.40
CA VAL A 78 -4.65 -0.05 -2.91
C VAL A 78 -3.32 0.22 -3.62
N GLU A 79 -3.33 0.37 -4.94
CA GLU A 79 -2.12 0.70 -5.72
C GLU A 79 -1.50 2.05 -5.32
N ARG A 80 -2.32 3.03 -4.91
CA ARG A 80 -1.81 4.29 -4.33
C ARG A 80 -1.14 4.06 -2.98
N CYS A 81 -1.75 3.28 -2.10
CA CYS A 81 -1.14 2.91 -0.81
C CYS A 81 0.18 2.13 -0.98
N LEU A 82 0.28 1.28 -2.01
CA LEU A 82 1.51 0.52 -2.32
C LEU A 82 2.70 1.40 -2.72
N GLN A 83 2.44 2.63 -3.18
CA GLN A 83 3.47 3.62 -3.51
C GLN A 83 3.97 4.42 -2.30
N ALA A 84 3.40 4.21 -1.11
CA ALA A 84 3.85 4.89 0.10
C ALA A 84 5.31 4.55 0.43
N THR A 85 6.08 5.57 0.80
CA THR A 85 7.50 5.45 1.17
C THR A 85 7.74 5.58 2.68
N SER A 86 6.70 5.86 3.46
CA SER A 86 6.74 5.95 4.92
C SER A 86 5.42 5.45 5.54
N MET A 87 5.47 5.06 6.81
CA MET A 87 4.28 4.65 7.56
C MET A 87 3.24 5.79 7.68
N ASP A 88 3.69 7.04 7.76
CA ASP A 88 2.79 8.20 7.77
C ASP A 88 2.05 8.37 6.43
N ALA A 89 2.74 8.21 5.30
CA ALA A 89 2.13 8.24 3.98
C ALA A 89 1.16 7.07 3.78
N PHE A 90 1.52 5.89 4.29
CA PHE A 90 0.68 4.70 4.23
C PHE A 90 -0.61 4.83 5.06
N LYS A 91 -0.55 5.42 6.26
CA LYS A 91 -1.74 5.62 7.11
C LYS A 91 -2.75 6.64 6.56
N LYS A 92 -2.35 7.45 5.58
CA LYS A 92 -3.17 8.54 5.02
C LYS A 92 -3.95 8.15 3.75
N CYS A 93 -3.80 6.93 3.23
CA CYS A 93 -4.19 6.59 1.85
C CYS A 93 -5.68 6.23 1.60
#